data_AF-A0AAU0LNK1-F1
#
_entry.id   AF-A0AAU0LNK1-F1
#
_cell.length_a   1.000
_cell.length_b   1.000
_cell.length_c   1.000
_cell.angle_alpha   90.00
_cell.angle_beta   90.00
_cell.angle_gamma   90.00
#
_symmetry.space_group_name_H-M   'P 1'
#
loop_
_entity.id
_entity.type
_entity.pdbx_description
1 polymer ?
#
loop_
_entity_poly.entity_id
_entity_poly.type
_entity_poly.pdbx_seq_one_letter_code
_entity_poly.pdbx_strand_id
1 'polypeptide(L)'
;MNLKTFFLYIVLSLALVSCHQTKTPKTTKNDVQKKEQVVPPASPPLPSDTSSYDNPRFADRTKEQTQQLMKMNDAGLFDKLHQKLTTTLSADQQDYFLGHPNLAVLAIAKGNIFENGSGDLGYMLYNKDNHHIEITLFDHKRNTYNTLYKELKVVNTLQNLDCSSSFGSLDYLVASELVYQEDYIRLNNSNYLIDDNSFDVTDISTNKNFDLQQGCLNKKFSKEAMANSLCVPTSSVYANFQCLKYNKKKQIFEIYFSQEFAD
;
A
#
# COMPACT_ATOMS: atom_id res chain seq x y z
N MET A 1 43.69 -5.94 -53.86
CA MET A 1 43.15 -4.57 -53.63
C MET A 1 42.54 -4.56 -52.23
N ASN A 2 43.27 -3.98 -51.27
CA ASN A 2 42.98 -3.61 -49.85
C ASN A 2 41.97 -4.47 -49.05
N LEU A 3 42.31 -5.37 -48.13
CA LEU A 3 43.47 -5.60 -47.24
C LEU A 3 43.60 -4.63 -46.03
N LYS A 4 43.02 -5.02 -44.88
CA LYS A 4 43.49 -4.63 -43.55
C LYS A 4 43.74 -5.89 -42.72
N THR A 5 44.84 -6.55 -43.06
CA THR A 5 45.63 -7.41 -42.17
C THR A 5 46.31 -6.54 -41.11
N PHE A 6 46.34 -6.97 -39.86
CA PHE A 6 47.60 -7.40 -39.25
C PHE A 6 47.31 -8.13 -37.93
N PHE A 7 47.45 -9.45 -38.02
CA PHE A 7 47.54 -10.40 -36.94
C PHE A 7 48.87 -10.20 -36.18
N LEU A 8 48.81 -10.43 -34.86
CA LEU A 8 49.73 -11.29 -34.11
C LEU A 8 51.22 -10.91 -34.06
N TYR A 9 51.69 -10.40 -32.93
CA TYR A 9 53.10 -10.55 -32.54
C TYR A 9 53.26 -10.80 -31.01
N ILE A 10 53.53 -12.06 -30.71
CA ILE A 10 54.57 -12.57 -29.78
C ILE A 10 54.31 -12.55 -28.26
N VAL A 11 53.79 -13.69 -27.84
CA VAL A 11 54.11 -14.56 -26.70
C VAL A 11 55.57 -14.52 -26.21
N LEU A 12 55.72 -14.24 -24.90
CA LEU A 12 56.60 -14.90 -23.89
C LEU A 12 58.13 -14.89 -24.03
N SER A 13 58.79 -15.08 -22.86
CA SER A 13 60.22 -15.39 -22.61
C SER A 13 61.11 -14.13 -22.45
N LEU A 14 61.93 -13.90 -21.41
CA LEU A 14 62.61 -14.79 -20.45
C LEU A 14 63.18 -13.99 -19.25
N ALA A 15 63.24 -14.69 -18.11
CA ALA A 15 64.34 -14.77 -17.15
C ALA A 15 64.74 -13.52 -16.33
N LEU A 16 64.46 -13.52 -15.01
CA LEU A 16 65.31 -14.04 -13.93
C LEU A 16 66.54 -13.17 -13.63
N VAL A 17 66.48 -12.43 -12.53
CA VAL A 17 67.64 -12.30 -11.62
C VAL A 17 67.15 -12.58 -10.20
N SER A 18 67.68 -13.68 -9.67
CA SER A 18 67.61 -14.10 -8.28
C SER A 18 68.59 -13.30 -7.44
N CYS A 19 68.19 -12.89 -6.24
CA CYS A 19 69.10 -12.86 -5.10
C CYS A 19 68.39 -13.50 -3.90
N HIS A 20 69.13 -14.40 -3.26
CA HIS A 20 68.69 -15.31 -2.23
C HIS A 20 69.42 -14.97 -0.93
N GLN A 21 68.88 -15.52 0.18
CA GLN A 21 69.46 -15.63 1.54
C GLN A 21 69.21 -14.43 2.48
N THR A 22 68.85 -14.59 3.76
CA THR A 22 68.83 -15.76 4.65
C THR A 22 67.90 -15.52 5.86
N LYS A 23 67.43 -16.62 6.46
CA LYS A 23 66.50 -16.75 7.60
C LYS A 23 67.08 -16.25 8.93
N THR A 24 66.24 -15.73 9.83
CA THR A 24 65.97 -16.35 11.16
C THR A 24 64.75 -15.72 11.88
N PRO A 25 64.03 -16.48 12.74
CA PRO A 25 62.66 -16.18 13.18
C PRO A 25 62.58 -15.62 14.61
N LYS A 26 61.47 -14.96 14.97
CA LYS A 26 60.97 -14.85 16.35
C LYS A 26 59.48 -14.44 16.43
N THR A 27 58.67 -15.40 16.88
CA THR A 27 57.60 -15.30 17.88
C THR A 27 56.37 -14.39 17.64
N THR A 28 55.28 -15.05 17.27
CA THR A 28 53.90 -14.95 17.80
C THR A 28 53.37 -13.59 18.26
N LYS A 29 52.39 -13.04 17.51
CA LYS A 29 51.10 -12.57 18.03
C LYS A 29 50.11 -12.43 16.86
N ASN A 30 49.15 -13.35 16.79
CA ASN A 30 47.96 -13.21 15.96
C ASN A 30 47.06 -12.17 16.60
N ASP A 31 47.14 -10.91 16.18
CA ASP A 31 46.03 -9.97 16.33
C ASP A 31 45.19 -10.02 15.05
N VAL A 32 44.27 -10.99 15.01
CA VAL A 32 43.12 -10.92 14.13
C VAL A 32 42.26 -9.79 14.69
N GLN A 33 42.44 -8.58 14.14
CA GLN A 33 41.50 -7.48 14.32
C GLN A 33 40.15 -7.95 13.76
N LYS A 34 39.32 -8.49 14.67
CA LYS A 34 37.90 -8.68 14.48
C LYS A 34 37.32 -7.29 14.27
N LYS A 35 37.11 -6.91 13.01
CA LYS A 35 36.26 -5.75 12.69
C LYS A 35 34.90 -6.05 13.31
N GLU A 36 34.67 -5.43 14.46
CA GLU A 36 33.38 -5.41 15.12
C GLU A 36 32.42 -4.74 14.14
N GLN A 37 31.61 -5.56 13.49
CA GLN A 37 30.57 -5.10 12.59
C GLN A 37 29.55 -4.41 13.48
N VAL A 38 29.70 -3.10 13.64
CA VAL A 38 28.74 -2.24 14.35
C VAL A 38 27.42 -2.42 13.63
N VAL A 39 26.54 -3.24 14.23
CA VAL A 39 25.15 -3.34 13.80
C VAL A 39 24.57 -1.95 13.96
N PRO A 40 24.10 -1.30 12.89
CA PRO A 40 23.45 0.00 13.01
C PRO A 40 22.34 -0.11 14.06
N PRO A 41 22.17 0.90 14.94
CA PRO A 41 21.10 0.88 15.90
C PRO A 41 19.78 0.67 15.16
N ALA A 42 18.98 -0.28 15.65
CA ALA A 42 17.68 -0.56 15.08
C ALA A 42 16.89 0.76 15.02
N SER A 43 16.46 1.12 13.81
CA SER A 43 15.64 2.32 13.61
C SER A 43 14.43 2.25 14.54
N PRO A 44 14.06 3.36 15.22
CA PRO A 44 12.87 3.36 16.07
C PRO A 44 11.64 2.92 15.25
N PRO A 45 10.67 2.23 15.88
CA PRO A 45 9.48 1.79 15.18
C PRO A 45 8.73 3.00 14.63
N LEU A 46 8.26 2.88 13.39
CA LEU A 46 7.44 3.90 12.75
C LEU A 46 6.15 4.13 13.56
N PRO A 47 5.72 5.39 13.74
CA PRO A 47 4.45 5.67 14.41
C PRO A 47 3.28 5.14 13.59
N SER A 48 2.16 4.88 14.25
CA SER A 48 0.90 4.63 13.56
C SER A 48 0.38 5.93 12.95
N ASP A 49 -0.10 5.84 11.71
CA ASP A 49 -0.75 6.94 11.03
C ASP A 49 -2.13 7.20 11.66
N THR A 50 -2.56 8.45 11.54
CA THR A 50 -3.88 8.92 11.97
C THR A 50 -4.62 9.39 10.73
N SER A 51 -5.95 9.25 10.71
CA SER A 51 -6.77 9.79 9.63
C SER A 51 -6.52 11.29 9.47
N SER A 52 -6.55 11.77 8.23
CA SER A 52 -6.43 13.20 7.91
C SER A 52 -7.60 13.98 8.49
N TYR A 53 -8.77 13.36 8.62
CA TYR A 53 -9.95 13.97 9.26
C TYR A 53 -9.72 14.30 10.73
N ASP A 54 -8.90 13.51 11.42
CA ASP A 54 -8.57 13.69 12.83
C ASP A 54 -7.30 14.52 13.06
N ASN A 55 -6.63 14.92 11.98
CA ASN A 55 -5.36 15.66 12.06
C ASN A 55 -5.59 17.16 11.80
N PRO A 56 -5.35 18.04 12.81
CA PRO A 56 -5.58 19.47 12.69
C PRO A 56 -4.85 20.16 11.54
N ARG A 57 -3.73 19.57 11.07
CA ARG A 57 -2.97 20.09 9.93
C ARG A 57 -3.79 20.13 8.63
N PHE A 58 -4.80 19.27 8.51
CA PHE A 58 -5.63 19.15 7.30
C PHE A 58 -7.03 19.76 7.46
N ALA A 59 -7.34 20.39 8.59
CA ALA A 59 -8.69 20.83 8.96
C ALA A 59 -9.42 21.64 7.87
N ASP A 60 -8.74 22.60 7.23
CA ASP A 60 -9.35 23.42 6.19
C ASP A 60 -9.71 22.58 4.95
N ARG A 61 -8.81 21.69 4.53
CA ARG A 61 -9.02 20.82 3.35
C ARG A 61 -10.07 19.75 3.61
N THR A 62 -10.05 19.15 4.80
CA THR A 62 -11.05 18.13 5.17
C THR A 62 -12.43 18.75 5.28
N LYS A 63 -12.55 20.00 5.75
CA LYS A 63 -13.82 20.72 5.78
C LYS A 63 -14.43 20.91 4.39
N GLU A 64 -13.64 21.37 3.42
CA GLU A 64 -14.11 21.55 2.04
C GLU A 64 -14.55 20.21 1.42
N GLN A 65 -13.74 19.16 1.58
CA GLN A 65 -14.07 17.83 1.10
C GLN A 65 -15.37 17.29 1.73
N THR A 66 -15.51 17.44 3.05
CA THR A 66 -16.71 17.03 3.81
C THR A 66 -17.97 17.69 3.24
N GLN A 67 -17.91 18.99 2.94
CA GLN A 67 -19.04 19.72 2.33
C GLN A 67 -19.41 19.18 0.95
N GLN A 68 -18.44 18.74 0.14
CA GLN A 68 -18.73 18.13 -1.17
C GLN A 68 -19.35 16.75 -1.01
N LEU A 69 -18.81 15.91 -0.13
CA LEU A 69 -19.39 14.60 0.18
C LEU A 69 -20.84 14.71 0.70
N MET A 70 -21.12 15.70 1.55
CA MET A 70 -22.49 16.03 1.99
C MET A 70 -23.41 16.32 0.79
N LYS A 71 -23.01 17.21 -0.12
CA LYS A 71 -23.81 17.54 -1.31
C LYS A 71 -24.06 16.32 -2.20
N MET A 72 -23.05 15.47 -2.39
CA MET A 72 -23.18 14.22 -3.14
C MET A 72 -24.17 13.27 -2.48
N ASN A 73 -24.10 13.14 -1.15
CA ASN A 73 -25.06 12.37 -0.37
C ASN A 73 -26.49 12.93 -0.48
N ASP A 74 -26.66 14.25 -0.33
CA ASP A 74 -27.96 14.93 -0.40
C ASP A 74 -28.60 14.80 -1.81
N ALA A 75 -27.78 14.69 -2.84
CA ALA A 75 -28.21 14.34 -4.20
C ALA A 75 -28.59 12.85 -4.37
N GLY A 76 -28.54 12.06 -3.30
CA GLY A 76 -28.87 10.63 -3.26
C GLY A 76 -27.85 9.73 -3.95
N LEU A 77 -26.63 10.21 -4.23
CA LEU A 77 -25.64 9.43 -4.99
C LEU A 77 -25.17 8.21 -4.20
N PHE A 78 -24.86 8.38 -2.91
CA PHE A 78 -24.36 7.28 -2.06
C PHE A 78 -25.45 6.28 -1.69
N ASP A 79 -26.70 6.72 -1.50
CA ASP A 79 -27.81 5.81 -1.24
C ASP A 79 -28.07 4.86 -2.40
N LYS A 80 -27.96 5.33 -3.65
CA LYS A 80 -28.07 4.48 -4.83
C LYS A 80 -26.97 3.43 -4.90
N LEU A 81 -25.72 3.81 -4.61
CA LEU A 81 -24.58 2.88 -4.56
C LEU A 81 -24.77 1.85 -3.44
N HIS A 82 -25.19 2.31 -2.26
CA HIS A 82 -25.47 1.45 -1.12
C HIS A 82 -26.56 0.43 -1.44
N GLN A 83 -27.69 0.84 -2.03
CA GLN A 83 -28.75 -0.08 -2.46
C GLN A 83 -28.24 -1.10 -3.47
N LYS A 84 -27.48 -0.66 -4.50
CA LYS A 84 -26.89 -1.56 -5.50
C LYS A 84 -26.00 -2.62 -4.82
N LEU A 85 -25.10 -2.21 -3.94
CA LEU A 85 -24.09 -3.09 -3.33
C LEU A 85 -24.65 -3.98 -2.23
N THR A 86 -25.57 -3.49 -1.40
CA THR A 86 -26.16 -4.27 -0.29
C THR A 86 -26.92 -5.49 -0.78
N THR A 87 -27.52 -5.45 -1.97
CA THR A 87 -28.17 -6.64 -2.57
C THR A 87 -27.20 -7.79 -2.88
N THR A 88 -25.89 -7.52 -2.94
CA THR A 88 -24.85 -8.51 -3.21
C THR A 88 -24.24 -9.12 -1.94
N LEU A 89 -24.65 -8.63 -0.77
CA LEU A 89 -24.17 -9.07 0.53
C LEU A 89 -24.94 -10.30 1.04
N SER A 90 -24.31 -11.12 1.88
CA SER A 90 -25.02 -12.19 2.61
C SER A 90 -25.96 -11.59 3.66
N ALA A 91 -26.91 -12.39 4.15
CA ALA A 91 -27.90 -11.97 5.14
C ALA A 91 -27.26 -11.31 6.38
N ASP A 92 -26.27 -11.95 6.99
CA ASP A 92 -25.58 -11.40 8.17
C ASP A 92 -24.94 -10.03 7.93
N GLN A 93 -24.44 -9.80 6.71
CA GLN A 93 -23.82 -8.53 6.34
C GLN A 93 -24.88 -7.47 6.02
N GLN A 94 -26.01 -7.87 5.41
CA GLN A 94 -27.17 -6.98 5.26
C GLN A 94 -27.71 -6.55 6.61
N ASP A 95 -27.87 -7.48 7.56
CA ASP A 95 -28.34 -7.21 8.92
C ASP A 95 -27.42 -6.23 9.66
N TYR A 96 -26.10 -6.34 9.47
CA TYR A 96 -25.16 -5.36 10.01
C TYR A 96 -25.45 -3.94 9.49
N PHE A 97 -25.59 -3.76 8.17
CA PHE A 97 -25.85 -2.43 7.61
C PHE A 97 -27.27 -1.93 7.88
N LEU A 98 -28.26 -2.81 8.03
CA LEU A 98 -29.59 -2.44 8.54
C LEU A 98 -29.52 -1.91 9.98
N GLY A 99 -28.66 -2.48 10.81
CA GLY A 99 -28.36 -2.00 12.16
C GLY A 99 -27.53 -0.71 12.22
N HIS A 100 -26.91 -0.31 11.10
CA HIS A 100 -26.05 0.88 11.00
C HIS A 100 -26.49 1.77 9.82
N PRO A 101 -27.70 2.37 9.88
CA PRO A 101 -28.28 3.12 8.76
C PRO A 101 -27.53 4.40 8.40
N ASN A 102 -26.63 4.85 9.28
CA ASN A 102 -25.69 5.94 9.04
C ASN A 102 -24.56 5.57 8.06
N LEU A 103 -24.35 4.28 7.77
CA LEU A 103 -23.29 3.81 6.87
C LEU A 103 -23.83 3.48 5.48
N ALA A 104 -23.37 4.20 4.46
CA ALA A 104 -23.61 3.88 3.05
C ALA A 104 -22.41 3.10 2.48
N VAL A 105 -22.69 2.01 1.75
CA VAL A 105 -21.65 1.15 1.16
C VAL A 105 -21.34 1.65 -0.24
N LEU A 106 -20.07 1.96 -0.51
CA LEU A 106 -19.62 2.54 -1.79
C LEU A 106 -18.76 1.59 -2.62
N ALA A 107 -18.09 0.63 -1.99
CA ALA A 107 -17.35 -0.45 -2.63
C ALA A 107 -17.15 -1.62 -1.67
N ILE A 108 -16.93 -2.81 -2.21
CA ILE A 108 -16.69 -4.04 -1.44
C ILE A 108 -15.50 -4.78 -2.04
N ALA A 109 -14.50 -5.10 -1.23
CA ALA A 109 -13.40 -5.99 -1.56
C ALA A 109 -13.60 -7.33 -0.83
N LYS A 110 -13.36 -8.46 -1.49
CA LYS A 110 -13.47 -9.80 -0.87
C LYS A 110 -12.12 -10.49 -0.91
N GLY A 111 -11.67 -11.09 0.20
CA GLY A 111 -10.41 -11.81 0.20
C GLY A 111 -9.96 -12.35 1.55
N ASN A 112 -8.65 -12.53 1.70
CA ASN A 112 -8.00 -13.04 2.91
C ASN A 112 -7.16 -11.92 3.54
N ILE A 113 -7.83 -10.87 4.00
CA ILE A 113 -7.23 -9.60 4.40
C ILE A 113 -6.41 -9.76 5.70
N PHE A 114 -6.94 -10.51 6.66
CA PHE A 114 -6.29 -10.78 7.94
C PHE A 114 -5.40 -12.05 7.89
N GLU A 115 -5.23 -12.61 6.70
CA GLU A 115 -4.49 -13.85 6.43
C GLU A 115 -4.95 -15.05 7.27
N ASN A 116 -6.22 -15.11 7.65
CA ASN A 116 -6.77 -16.13 8.54
C ASN A 116 -7.77 -17.09 7.84
N GLY A 117 -8.01 -16.92 6.54
CA GLY A 117 -8.90 -17.73 5.72
C GLY A 117 -9.56 -16.92 4.60
N SER A 118 -10.28 -17.59 3.70
CA SER A 118 -11.13 -16.88 2.74
C SER A 118 -12.41 -16.42 3.43
N GLY A 119 -12.82 -15.16 3.24
CA GLY A 119 -14.12 -14.67 3.70
C GLY A 119 -14.09 -13.28 4.34
N ASP A 120 -12.92 -12.70 4.53
CA ASP A 120 -12.80 -11.31 4.96
C ASP A 120 -13.36 -10.37 3.89
N LEU A 121 -13.94 -9.27 4.34
CA LEU A 121 -14.53 -8.25 3.48
C LEU A 121 -13.94 -6.89 3.84
N GLY A 122 -13.57 -6.12 2.83
CA GLY A 122 -13.26 -4.71 2.95
C GLY A 122 -14.43 -3.89 2.42
N TYR A 123 -14.75 -2.80 3.10
CA TYR A 123 -15.80 -1.87 2.73
C TYR A 123 -15.26 -0.45 2.66
N MET A 124 -15.51 0.23 1.55
CA MET A 124 -15.45 1.68 1.52
C MET A 124 -16.84 2.21 1.84
N LEU A 125 -16.92 3.00 2.91
CA LEU A 125 -18.17 3.48 3.46
C LEU A 125 -18.20 5.01 3.44
N TYR A 126 -19.37 5.58 3.20
CA TYR A 126 -19.66 6.96 3.60
C TYR A 126 -20.42 6.94 4.91
N ASN A 127 -19.92 7.65 5.92
CA ASN A 127 -20.58 7.77 7.22
C ASN A 127 -21.38 9.08 7.27
N LYS A 128 -22.69 8.98 7.40
CA LYS A 128 -23.64 10.10 7.40
C LYS A 128 -23.56 10.98 8.64
N ASP A 129 -23.00 10.50 9.75
CA ASP A 129 -22.93 11.27 11.00
C ASP A 129 -21.78 12.29 11.00
N ASN A 130 -20.65 11.91 10.40
CA ASN A 130 -19.47 12.77 10.30
C ASN A 130 -19.18 13.25 8.86
N HIS A 131 -19.90 12.71 7.88
CA HIS A 131 -19.76 12.99 6.45
C HIS A 131 -18.37 12.67 5.87
N HIS A 132 -17.70 11.66 6.42
CA HIS A 132 -16.39 11.20 5.97
C HIS A 132 -16.47 9.87 5.22
N ILE A 133 -15.41 9.56 4.47
CA ILE A 133 -15.19 8.21 3.97
C ILE A 133 -14.47 7.39 5.05
N GLU A 134 -14.88 6.13 5.21
CA GLU A 134 -14.28 5.19 6.14
C GLU A 134 -13.94 3.88 5.41
N ILE A 135 -12.83 3.24 5.78
CA ILE A 135 -12.46 1.92 5.28
C ILE A 135 -12.65 0.92 6.42
N THR A 136 -13.71 0.13 6.37
CA THR A 136 -14.07 -0.84 7.41
C THR A 136 -13.83 -2.25 6.93
N LEU A 137 -13.20 -3.07 7.76
CA LEU A 137 -12.84 -4.44 7.45
C LEU A 137 -13.62 -5.40 8.35
N PHE A 138 -14.26 -6.39 7.75
CA PHE A 138 -14.87 -7.52 8.42
C PHE A 138 -13.87 -8.69 8.50
N ASP A 139 -13.47 -9.04 9.72
CA ASP A 139 -12.69 -10.25 10.03
C ASP A 139 -13.67 -11.42 10.16
N HIS A 140 -13.70 -12.31 9.17
CA HIS A 140 -14.67 -13.41 9.15
C HIS A 140 -14.43 -14.39 10.30
N LYS A 141 -13.16 -14.66 10.64
CA LYS A 141 -12.80 -15.59 11.71
C LYS A 141 -13.23 -15.10 13.08
N ARG A 142 -13.14 -13.79 13.31
CA ARG A 142 -13.53 -13.16 14.59
C ARG A 142 -14.98 -12.67 14.61
N ASN A 143 -15.63 -12.60 13.45
CA ASN A 143 -16.95 -12.02 13.25
C ASN A 143 -17.03 -10.58 13.79
N THR A 144 -16.05 -9.75 13.41
CA THR A 144 -15.95 -8.36 13.88
C THR A 144 -15.69 -7.39 12.75
N TYR A 145 -16.30 -6.22 12.82
CA TYR A 145 -16.00 -5.08 11.95
C TYR A 145 -15.07 -4.12 12.67
N ASN A 146 -14.02 -3.68 12.00
CA ASN A 146 -13.08 -2.70 12.55
C ASN A 146 -12.66 -1.72 11.45
N THR A 147 -12.52 -0.44 11.78
CA THR A 147 -12.24 0.62 10.82
C THR A 147 -10.75 0.99 10.85
N LEU A 148 -10.15 1.19 9.67
CA LEU A 148 -8.79 1.70 9.55
C LEU A 148 -8.65 3.07 10.23
N TYR A 149 -7.52 3.29 10.90
CA TYR A 149 -7.20 4.50 11.68
C TYR A 149 -8.01 4.73 12.97
N LYS A 150 -9.04 3.91 13.24
CA LYS A 150 -9.79 3.92 14.50
C LYS A 150 -9.43 2.69 15.36
N GLU A 151 -10.06 1.56 15.10
CA GLU A 151 -9.78 0.30 15.79
C GLU A 151 -8.56 -0.42 15.20
N LEU A 152 -8.33 -0.26 13.89
CA LEU A 152 -7.19 -0.87 13.19
C LEU A 152 -6.08 0.15 12.99
N LYS A 153 -4.92 -0.14 13.57
CA LYS A 153 -3.70 0.66 13.40
C LYS A 153 -3.16 0.48 11.99
N VAL A 154 -2.83 1.60 11.35
CA VAL A 154 -2.15 1.64 10.05
C VAL A 154 -0.76 2.25 10.26
N VAL A 155 0.25 1.73 9.57
CA VAL A 155 1.61 2.27 9.55
C VAL A 155 2.05 2.39 8.11
N ASN A 156 2.37 3.61 7.66
CA ASN A 156 3.00 3.80 6.37
C ASN A 156 4.49 3.48 6.42
N THR A 157 4.86 2.31 5.92
CA THR A 157 6.25 1.85 5.91
C THR A 157 7.09 2.47 4.80
N LEU A 158 6.46 3.25 3.91
CA LEU A 158 7.10 3.99 2.82
C LEU A 158 7.59 5.37 3.26
N GLN A 159 7.18 5.91 4.41
CA GLN A 159 7.57 7.25 4.88
C GLN A 159 9.10 7.44 4.99
N ASN A 160 9.85 6.37 5.23
CA ASN A 160 11.31 6.41 5.29
C ASN A 160 11.99 6.10 3.94
N LEU A 161 11.21 5.96 2.88
CA LEU A 161 11.71 5.81 1.52
C LEU A 161 11.54 7.15 0.80
N ASP A 162 12.48 7.51 -0.06
CA ASP A 162 12.46 8.74 -0.87
C ASP A 162 11.34 8.76 -1.95
N CYS A 163 10.28 7.98 -1.77
CA CYS A 163 9.17 7.82 -2.70
C CYS A 163 7.78 7.92 -2.04
N SER A 164 7.70 8.42 -0.80
CA SER A 164 6.45 8.70 -0.11
C SER A 164 5.96 10.13 -0.41
N SER A 165 5.03 10.29 -1.35
CA SER A 165 4.48 11.60 -1.75
C SER A 165 2.99 11.81 -1.44
N SER A 166 2.26 10.79 -0.96
CA SER A 166 0.80 10.94 -0.82
C SER A 166 0.40 12.00 0.20
N PHE A 167 -0.39 12.97 -0.25
CA PHE A 167 -0.96 13.99 0.62
C PHE A 167 -2.20 13.43 1.35
N GLY A 168 -2.03 13.07 2.62
CA GLY A 168 -3.11 12.58 3.48
C GLY A 168 -3.16 11.05 3.61
N SER A 169 -4.15 10.59 4.33
CA SER A 169 -4.45 9.19 4.64
C SER A 169 -5.37 8.58 3.58
N LEU A 170 -5.44 7.25 3.52
CA LEU A 170 -6.18 6.51 2.49
C LEU A 170 -7.66 6.91 2.37
N ASP A 171 -8.34 7.02 3.50
CA ASP A 171 -9.74 7.46 3.58
C ASP A 171 -9.95 8.85 2.95
N TYR A 172 -9.05 9.80 3.24
CA TYR A 172 -9.05 11.13 2.64
C TYR A 172 -8.73 11.11 1.13
N LEU A 173 -7.79 10.27 0.69
CA LEU A 173 -7.43 10.15 -0.72
C LEU A 173 -8.59 9.58 -1.54
N VAL A 174 -9.23 8.51 -1.04
CA VAL A 174 -10.43 7.93 -1.67
C VAL A 174 -11.57 8.95 -1.73
N ALA A 175 -11.79 9.71 -0.66
CA ALA A 175 -12.78 10.77 -0.65
C ALA A 175 -12.51 11.85 -1.71
N SER A 176 -11.24 12.24 -1.89
CA SER A 176 -10.86 13.21 -2.91
C SER A 176 -11.17 12.70 -4.31
N GLU A 177 -10.87 11.43 -4.58
CA GLU A 177 -11.15 10.81 -5.87
C GLU A 177 -12.65 10.64 -6.11
N LEU A 178 -13.44 10.29 -5.09
CA LEU A 178 -14.89 10.24 -5.20
C LEU A 178 -15.50 11.60 -5.54
N VAL A 179 -15.02 12.68 -4.91
CA VAL A 179 -15.43 14.06 -5.23
C VAL A 179 -15.03 14.43 -6.66
N TYR A 180 -13.81 14.09 -7.08
CA TYR A 180 -13.36 14.30 -8.45
C TYR A 180 -14.24 13.57 -9.48
N GLN A 181 -14.75 12.39 -9.12
CA GLN A 181 -15.62 11.55 -9.95
C GLN A 181 -17.12 11.83 -9.78
N GLU A 182 -17.53 12.93 -9.15
CA GLU A 182 -18.95 13.21 -8.86
C GLU A 182 -19.85 13.10 -10.12
N ASP A 183 -19.44 13.72 -11.22
CA ASP A 183 -20.22 13.71 -12.47
C ASP A 183 -20.36 12.29 -13.04
N TYR A 184 -19.30 11.49 -12.98
CA TYR A 184 -19.35 10.09 -13.39
C TYR A 184 -20.34 9.32 -12.52
N ILE A 185 -20.30 9.51 -11.20
CA ILE A 185 -21.18 8.83 -10.25
C ILE A 185 -22.64 9.21 -10.52
N ARG A 186 -22.89 10.50 -10.74
CA ARG A 186 -24.20 11.05 -11.02
C ARG A 186 -24.81 10.48 -12.30
N LEU A 187 -24.02 10.36 -13.37
CA LEU A 187 -24.50 9.90 -14.68
C LEU A 187 -24.69 8.38 -14.74
N ASN A 188 -23.80 7.61 -14.07
CA ASN A 188 -23.78 6.15 -14.20
C ASN A 188 -24.42 5.40 -13.03
N ASN A 189 -24.72 6.09 -11.91
CA ASN A 189 -25.10 5.46 -10.64
C ASN A 189 -24.12 4.33 -10.24
N SER A 190 -22.84 4.56 -10.49
CA SER A 190 -21.73 3.66 -10.20
C SER A 190 -20.48 4.48 -9.88
N ASN A 191 -19.36 3.83 -9.63
CA ASN A 191 -18.07 4.51 -9.49
C ASN A 191 -16.97 3.59 -10.02
N TYR A 192 -15.78 4.16 -10.25
CA TYR A 192 -14.62 3.40 -10.71
C TYR A 192 -14.15 2.33 -9.68
N LEU A 193 -14.49 2.50 -8.39
CA LEU A 193 -14.21 1.50 -7.35
C LEU A 193 -14.95 0.18 -7.64
N ILE A 194 -16.18 0.29 -8.13
CA ILE A 194 -17.06 -0.83 -8.49
C ILE A 194 -16.77 -1.31 -9.91
N ASP A 195 -16.79 -0.40 -10.89
CA ASP A 195 -16.81 -0.79 -12.30
C ASP A 195 -15.49 -1.41 -12.75
N ASP A 196 -14.37 -0.90 -12.24
CA ASP A 196 -13.03 -1.43 -12.53
C ASP A 196 -12.57 -2.46 -11.49
N ASN A 197 -13.40 -2.77 -10.48
CA ASN A 197 -13.02 -3.52 -9.28
C ASN A 197 -11.70 -3.04 -8.67
N SER A 198 -11.50 -1.72 -8.64
CA SER A 198 -10.20 -1.12 -8.28
C SER A 198 -9.92 -1.13 -6.78
N PHE A 199 -10.95 -1.32 -5.94
CA PHE A 199 -10.78 -1.66 -4.52
C PHE A 199 -10.83 -3.18 -4.34
N ASP A 200 -9.67 -3.83 -4.27
CA ASP A 200 -9.57 -5.28 -4.31
C ASP A 200 -8.58 -5.88 -3.30
N VAL A 201 -8.68 -7.20 -3.14
CA VAL A 201 -7.68 -8.01 -2.44
C VAL A 201 -6.99 -8.88 -3.49
N THR A 202 -5.73 -8.61 -3.76
CA THR A 202 -5.02 -9.18 -4.92
C THR A 202 -3.59 -9.58 -4.58
N ASP A 203 -2.94 -10.29 -5.49
CA ASP A 203 -1.49 -10.46 -5.51
C ASP A 203 -0.87 -9.43 -6.45
N ILE A 204 -0.28 -8.37 -5.88
CA ILE A 204 0.34 -7.30 -6.67
C ILE A 204 1.60 -7.75 -7.41
N SER A 205 2.14 -8.93 -7.09
CA SER A 205 3.32 -9.47 -7.79
C SER A 205 2.98 -10.10 -9.14
N THR A 206 1.71 -10.44 -9.35
CA THR A 206 1.21 -11.09 -10.58
C THR A 206 0.14 -10.27 -11.30
N ASN A 207 -0.55 -9.35 -10.60
CA ASN A 207 -1.52 -8.46 -11.20
C ASN A 207 -0.83 -7.35 -12.03
N LYS A 208 -1.23 -7.24 -13.30
CA LYS A 208 -0.61 -6.36 -14.31
C LYS A 208 -0.95 -4.87 -14.14
N ASN A 209 -1.91 -4.54 -13.28
CA ASN A 209 -2.26 -3.15 -12.98
C ASN A 209 -1.21 -2.47 -12.10
N PHE A 210 -0.29 -3.24 -11.52
CA PHE A 210 0.77 -2.76 -10.63
C PHE A 210 2.13 -2.83 -11.33
N ASP A 211 2.77 -1.67 -11.47
CA ASP A 211 4.16 -1.54 -11.90
C ASP A 211 5.06 -1.53 -10.66
N LEU A 212 5.56 -2.71 -10.28
CA LEU A 212 6.48 -2.85 -9.15
C LEU A 212 7.87 -2.23 -9.39
N GLN A 213 8.20 -1.85 -10.63
CA GLN A 213 9.47 -1.21 -10.96
C GLN A 213 9.41 0.30 -10.79
N GLN A 214 8.30 0.92 -11.22
CA GLN A 214 8.09 2.37 -11.12
C GLN A 214 7.40 2.75 -9.80
N GLY A 215 6.66 1.84 -9.19
CA GLY A 215 6.03 2.06 -7.88
C GLY A 215 7.03 2.08 -6.72
N CYS A 216 6.60 2.70 -5.63
CA CYS A 216 7.32 2.75 -4.36
C CYS A 216 7.03 1.48 -3.55
N LEU A 217 7.96 0.52 -3.59
CA LEU A 217 7.85 -0.75 -2.86
C LEU A 217 8.81 -0.83 -1.67
N ASN A 218 8.29 -1.19 -0.50
CA ASN A 218 9.12 -1.56 0.63
C ASN A 218 9.81 -2.91 0.38
N LYS A 219 11.12 -2.86 0.14
CA LYS A 219 11.97 -4.03 -0.16
C LYS A 219 11.99 -5.12 0.93
N LYS A 220 11.45 -4.84 2.13
CA LYS A 220 11.29 -5.85 3.19
C LYS A 220 10.17 -6.86 2.89
N PHE A 221 9.25 -6.55 1.96
CA PHE A 221 8.20 -7.46 1.54
C PHE A 221 8.70 -8.32 0.38
N SER A 222 8.73 -9.64 0.59
CA SER A 222 9.02 -10.60 -0.49
C SER A 222 7.82 -10.75 -1.41
N LYS A 223 8.01 -11.34 -2.61
CA LYS A 223 6.91 -11.56 -3.56
C LYS A 223 5.79 -12.41 -2.97
N GLU A 224 6.14 -13.42 -2.19
CA GLU A 224 5.17 -14.31 -1.54
C GLU A 224 4.29 -13.56 -0.52
N ALA A 225 4.84 -12.50 0.10
CA ALA A 225 4.11 -11.65 1.03
C ALA A 225 3.15 -10.67 0.33
N MET A 226 3.23 -10.53 -1.01
CA MET A 226 2.39 -9.62 -1.80
C MET A 226 1.02 -10.20 -2.17
N ALA A 227 0.82 -11.52 -2.00
CA ALA A 227 -0.48 -12.12 -2.13
C ALA A 227 -1.45 -11.64 -1.04
N ASN A 228 -2.74 -11.54 -1.34
CA ASN A 228 -3.77 -11.07 -0.41
C ASN A 228 -3.49 -9.66 0.14
N SER A 229 -3.07 -8.76 -0.72
CA SER A 229 -2.87 -7.35 -0.39
C SER A 229 -4.16 -6.60 -0.65
N LEU A 230 -4.60 -5.84 0.35
CA LEU A 230 -5.74 -4.95 0.19
C LEU A 230 -5.26 -3.69 -0.53
N CYS A 231 -5.68 -3.50 -1.77
CA CYS A 231 -5.26 -2.36 -2.58
C CYS A 231 -6.39 -1.33 -2.66
N VAL A 232 -6.06 -0.12 -2.25
CA VAL A 232 -6.95 1.03 -2.22
C VAL A 232 -6.55 1.96 -3.35
N PRO A 233 -7.42 2.21 -4.33
CA PRO A 233 -7.09 3.11 -5.41
C PRO A 233 -7.16 4.55 -4.93
N THR A 234 -6.17 5.34 -5.32
CA THR A 234 -6.03 6.75 -4.92
C THR A 234 -6.20 7.71 -6.10
N SER A 235 -6.26 7.20 -7.34
CA SER A 235 -6.74 7.94 -8.51
C SER A 235 -7.18 7.00 -9.63
N SER A 236 -8.33 7.28 -10.25
CA SER A 236 -8.82 6.52 -11.41
C SER A 236 -8.10 6.90 -12.72
N VAL A 237 -7.72 8.18 -12.87
CA VAL A 237 -7.11 8.69 -14.11
C VAL A 237 -5.72 8.12 -14.33
N TYR A 238 -4.94 8.03 -13.26
CA TYR A 238 -3.55 7.57 -13.31
C TYR A 238 -3.38 6.10 -12.91
N ALA A 239 -4.46 5.39 -12.58
CA ALA A 239 -4.40 4.04 -12.00
C ALA A 239 -3.42 3.99 -10.80
N ASN A 240 -3.59 4.95 -9.88
CA ASN A 240 -2.77 5.04 -8.67
C ASN A 240 -3.38 4.21 -7.54
N PHE A 241 -2.51 3.56 -6.76
CA PHE A 241 -2.92 2.65 -5.68
C PHE A 241 -2.00 2.77 -4.48
N GLN A 242 -2.56 2.51 -3.31
CA GLN A 242 -1.80 2.15 -2.12
C GLN A 242 -2.26 0.80 -1.60
N CYS A 243 -1.31 -0.12 -1.41
CA CYS A 243 -1.59 -1.47 -0.97
C CYS A 243 -1.10 -1.71 0.45
N LEU A 244 -1.97 -2.35 1.23
CA LEU A 244 -1.75 -2.68 2.63
C LEU A 244 -1.64 -4.18 2.82
N LYS A 245 -0.84 -4.54 3.82
CA LYS A 245 -0.71 -5.91 4.28
C LYS A 245 -0.92 -6.00 5.79
N TYR A 246 -1.69 -6.97 6.24
CA TYR A 246 -1.88 -7.21 7.67
C TYR A 246 -0.66 -7.92 8.28
N ASN A 247 -0.05 -7.30 9.30
CA ASN A 247 1.01 -7.90 10.08
C ASN A 247 0.43 -8.53 11.35
N LYS A 248 0.11 -9.83 11.30
CA LYS A 248 -0.48 -10.58 12.43
C LYS A 248 0.27 -10.44 13.75
N LYS A 249 1.61 -10.41 13.71
CA LYS A 249 2.45 -10.36 14.91
C LYS A 249 2.31 -9.03 15.64
N LYS A 250 2.25 -7.93 14.88
CA LYS A 250 2.12 -6.57 15.39
C LYS A 250 0.66 -6.13 15.53
N GLN A 251 -0.27 -6.84 14.91
CA GLN A 251 -1.69 -6.49 14.80
C GLN A 251 -1.92 -5.10 14.19
N ILE A 252 -1.19 -4.81 13.11
CA ILE A 252 -1.27 -3.54 12.37
C ILE A 252 -1.41 -3.82 10.87
N PHE A 253 -1.92 -2.86 10.11
CA PHE A 253 -1.81 -2.81 8.67
C PHE A 253 -0.58 -1.98 8.28
N GLU A 254 0.25 -2.53 7.39
CA GLU A 254 1.44 -1.85 6.86
C GLU A 254 1.15 -1.44 5.42
N ILE A 255 1.10 -0.13 5.13
CA ILE A 255 1.17 0.36 3.74
C ILE A 255 2.60 0.09 3.28
N TYR A 256 2.75 -0.75 2.26
CA TYR A 256 4.05 -1.26 1.84
C TYR A 256 4.31 -1.10 0.35
N PHE A 257 3.29 -0.68 -0.42
CA PHE A 257 3.40 -0.34 -1.81
C PHE A 257 2.53 0.88 -2.12
N SER A 258 3.09 1.83 -2.87
CA SER A 258 2.36 2.96 -3.47
C SER A 258 2.73 3.07 -4.94
N GLN A 259 1.75 3.28 -5.81
CA GLN A 259 1.93 3.62 -7.21
C GLN A 259 1.29 5.00 -7.42
N GLU A 260 2.14 5.98 -7.74
CA GLU A 260 1.76 7.36 -8.02
C GLU A 260 2.48 7.78 -9.29
N PHE A 261 1.77 7.84 -10.42
CA PHE A 261 2.31 8.43 -11.64
C PHE A 261 2.06 9.94 -11.61
N ALA A 262 3.12 10.71 -11.83
CA ALA A 262 3.03 12.14 -12.15
C ALA A 262 2.94 12.30 -13.67
N ASP A 263 2.22 13.32 -14.12
CA ASP A 263 2.14 13.78 -15.51
C ASP A 263 3.45 14.36 -16.03
#